data_AF-A0A1Y1KEV3-F1
#
_entry.id   AF-A0A1Y1KEV3-F1
#
_cell.length_a   1.000
_cell.length_b   1.000
_cell.length_c   1.000
_cell.angle_alpha   90.00
_cell.angle_beta   90.00
_cell.angle_gamma   90.00
#
_symmetry.space_group_name_H-M   'P 1'
#
loop_
_entity.id
_entity.type
_entity.pdbx_description
1 polymer ?
#
loop_
_entity_poly.entity_id
_entity_poly.type
_entity_poly.pdbx_seq_one_letter_code
_entity_poly.pdbx_strand_id
1 'polypeptide(L)'
;MQTHRSEKIWPQPLKFEPDRFLPEEIAKRHPYAWLPFSAGPRNCVGPKYAFMAMKALIATVVRRYKFTTDYKSIEDIKLKADLMLKPVDGYNVSAELRE
;
A
#
# COMPACT_ATOMS: atom_id res chain seq x y z
N MET A 1 3.99 14.97 -1.96
CA MET A 1 3.89 13.49 -2.06
C MET A 1 5.17 12.91 -2.68
N GLN A 2 6.35 13.27 -2.16
CA GLN A 2 7.63 12.93 -2.79
C GLN A 2 8.42 11.85 -2.03
N THR A 3 8.12 11.61 -0.74
CA THR A 3 8.93 10.68 0.09
C THR A 3 8.73 9.20 -0.26
N HIS A 4 7.49 8.73 -0.48
CA HIS A 4 7.21 7.29 -0.68
C HIS A 4 7.63 6.77 -2.05
N ARG A 5 7.89 7.66 -3.02
CA ARG A 5 8.37 7.32 -4.36
C ARG A 5 9.77 7.86 -4.65
N SER A 6 10.46 8.39 -3.64
CA SER A 6 11.82 8.90 -3.81
C SER A 6 12.80 7.73 -3.96
N GLU A 7 13.46 7.62 -5.11
CA GLU A 7 14.50 6.60 -5.35
C GLU A 7 15.69 6.74 -4.38
N LYS A 8 15.92 7.93 -3.84
CA LYS A 8 16.95 8.18 -2.82
C LYS A 8 16.65 7.47 -1.50
N ILE A 9 15.38 7.21 -1.21
CA ILE A 9 14.91 6.59 0.04
C ILE A 9 14.49 5.14 -0.20
N TRP A 10 13.89 4.87 -1.36
CA TRP A 10 13.29 3.60 -1.75
C TRP A 10 13.87 3.15 -3.08
N PRO A 11 14.90 2.28 -3.09
CA PRO A 11 15.41 1.70 -4.35
C PRO A 11 14.28 0.98 -5.09
N GLN A 12 14.08 1.20 -6.39
CA GLN A 12 12.94 0.63 -7.14
C GLN A 12 11.57 0.91 -6.45
N PRO A 13 11.19 2.20 -6.28
CA PRO A 13 10.05 2.60 -5.45
C PRO A 13 8.69 2.14 -5.98
N LEU A 14 8.62 1.75 -7.26
CA LEU A 14 7.40 1.28 -7.91
C LEU A 14 7.22 -0.24 -7.81
N LYS A 15 8.25 -0.98 -7.39
CA LYS A 15 8.16 -2.43 -7.14
C LYS A 15 7.46 -2.69 -5.81
N PHE A 16 6.42 -3.54 -5.83
CA PHE A 16 5.81 -4.05 -4.60
C PHE A 16 6.78 -5.02 -3.91
N GLU A 17 7.33 -4.58 -2.77
CA GLU A 17 8.33 -5.33 -2.01
C GLU A 17 8.02 -5.19 -0.50
N PRO A 18 7.24 -6.12 0.09
CA PRO A 18 6.84 -6.08 1.49
C PRO A 18 8.03 -6.17 2.46
N ASP A 19 9.12 -6.84 2.06
CA ASP A 19 10.28 -7.09 2.91
C ASP A 19 11.04 -5.81 3.26
N ARG A 20 10.79 -4.70 2.53
CA ARG A 20 11.21 -3.34 2.94
C ARG A 20 10.58 -2.88 4.24
N PHE A 21 9.69 -3.64 4.87
CA PHE A 21 9.11 -3.31 6.16
C PHE A 21 9.53 -4.30 7.26
N LEU A 22 10.52 -5.14 7.00
CA LEU A 22 11.20 -5.92 8.04
C LEU A 22 11.94 -4.98 9.02
N PRO A 23 12.03 -5.34 10.31
CA PRO A 23 12.62 -4.49 11.35
C PRO A 23 14.02 -3.97 11.01
N GLU A 24 14.87 -4.83 10.44
CA GLU A 24 16.26 -4.55 10.10
C GLU A 24 16.36 -3.52 8.98
N GLU A 25 15.45 -3.58 8.00
CA GLU A 25 15.40 -2.62 6.91
C GLU A 25 14.83 -1.28 7.39
N ILE A 26 13.84 -1.29 8.30
CA ILE A 26 13.23 -0.07 8.84
C ILE A 26 14.27 0.72 9.62
N ALA A 27 15.09 0.04 10.43
CA ALA A 27 16.13 0.67 11.25
C ALA A 27 17.17 1.46 10.42
N LYS A 28 17.35 1.12 9.14
CA LYS A 28 18.27 1.81 8.21
C LYS A 28 17.72 3.12 7.66
N ARG A 29 16.42 3.42 7.85
CA ARG A 29 15.74 4.56 7.23
C ARG A 29 15.33 5.62 8.24
N HIS A 30 15.24 6.85 7.76
CA HIS A 30 14.72 7.94 8.56
C HIS A 30 13.26 7.65 9.00
N PRO A 31 12.85 7.91 10.26
CA PRO A 31 11.50 7.60 10.74
C PRO A 31 10.36 8.24 9.94
N TYR A 32 10.62 9.37 9.29
CA TYR A 32 9.67 10.07 8.40
C TYR A 32 9.78 9.71 6.91
N ALA A 33 10.55 8.69 6.55
CA ALA A 33 10.59 8.15 5.20
C ALA A 33 9.24 7.56 4.76
N TRP A 34 8.47 7.03 5.72
CA TRP A 34 7.16 6.40 5.52
C TRP A 34 6.11 7.05 6.44
N LEU A 35 5.04 7.58 5.84
CA LEU A 35 4.06 8.45 6.51
C LEU A 35 2.64 8.21 5.96
N PRO A 36 2.11 6.99 6.00
CA PRO A 36 0.78 6.67 5.47
C PRO A 36 -0.36 7.32 6.28
N PHE A 37 -0.10 7.65 7.54
CA PHE A 37 -1.05 8.23 8.49
C PHE A 37 -0.59 9.59 9.02
N SER A 38 0.32 10.26 8.30
CA SER A 38 1.02 11.48 8.74
C SER A 38 1.81 11.27 10.05
N ALA A 39 2.41 12.33 10.59
CA ALA A 39 3.14 12.32 11.86
C ALA A 39 2.88 13.60 12.67
N GLY A 40 3.23 13.58 13.95
CA GLY A 40 3.04 14.71 14.87
C GLY A 40 1.62 14.82 15.44
N PRO A 41 1.28 15.93 16.11
CA PRO A 41 0.03 16.11 16.86
C PRO A 41 -1.24 16.18 15.98
N ARG A 42 -1.08 16.29 14.66
CA ARG A 42 -2.17 16.33 13.68
C ARG A 42 -2.13 15.12 12.74
N ASN A 43 -1.52 14.03 13.19
CA ASN A 43 -1.57 12.77 12.45
C ASN A 43 -2.99 12.19 12.46
N CYS A 44 -3.19 11.13 11.69
CA CYS A 44 -4.45 10.40 11.72
C CYS A 44 -4.73 9.90 13.14
N VAL A 45 -5.98 10.05 13.60
CA VAL A 45 -6.45 9.49 14.89
C VAL A 45 -6.74 7.98 14.80
N GLY A 46 -6.93 7.46 13.58
CA GLY A 46 -7.35 6.08 13.33
C GLY A 46 -6.29 5.02 12.95
N PRO A 47 -4.95 5.21 13.04
CA PRO A 47 -4.00 4.26 12.46
C PRO A 47 -4.10 2.87 13.10
N LYS A 48 -4.34 2.79 14.43
CA LYS A 48 -4.53 1.51 15.12
C LYS A 48 -5.73 0.74 14.56
N TYR A 49 -6.87 1.41 14.43
CA TYR A 49 -8.08 0.82 13.85
C TYR A 49 -7.86 0.43 12.39
N ALA A 50 -7.27 1.33 11.59
CA ALA A 50 -7.04 1.10 10.18
C ALA A 50 -6.16 -0.14 9.93
N PHE A 51 -5.03 -0.28 10.66
CA PHE A 51 -4.19 -1.47 10.51
C PHE A 51 -4.90 -2.76 10.93
N MET A 52 -5.65 -2.72 12.03
CA MET A 52 -6.42 -3.88 12.48
C MET A 52 -7.47 -4.29 11.44
N ALA A 53 -8.28 -3.33 10.97
CA ALA A 53 -9.33 -3.56 9.98
C ALA A 53 -8.77 -4.06 8.64
N MET A 54 -7.70 -3.43 8.13
CA MET A 54 -7.06 -3.84 6.89
C MET A 54 -6.48 -5.25 6.99
N LYS A 55 -5.76 -5.57 8.07
CA LYS A 55 -5.18 -6.91 8.27
C LYS A 55 -6.28 -7.98 8.37
N ALA A 56 -7.33 -7.71 9.14
CA ALA A 56 -8.45 -8.64 9.29
C ALA A 56 -9.16 -8.88 7.95
N LEU A 57 -9.45 -7.81 7.19
CA LEU A 57 -10.07 -7.91 5.88
C LEU A 57 -9.19 -8.70 4.91
N ILE A 58 -7.94 -8.29 4.72
CA ILE A 58 -7.00 -8.91 3.77
C ILE A 58 -6.81 -10.38 4.13
N ALA A 59 -6.50 -10.71 5.38
CA ALA A 59 -6.29 -12.10 5.81
C ALA A 59 -7.53 -12.98 5.58
N THR A 60 -8.72 -12.43 5.80
CA THR A 60 -9.98 -13.16 5.58
C THR A 60 -10.21 -13.43 4.09
N VAL A 61 -10.03 -12.42 3.24
CA VAL A 61 -10.34 -12.57 1.81
C VAL A 61 -9.29 -13.41 1.08
N VAL A 62 -7.99 -13.25 1.35
CA VAL A 62 -6.93 -14.03 0.68
C VAL A 62 -6.89 -15.50 1.11
N ARG A 63 -7.48 -15.81 2.28
CA ARG A 63 -7.67 -17.18 2.73
C ARG A 63 -8.77 -17.90 1.94
N ARG A 64 -9.79 -17.16 1.48
CA ARG A 64 -10.98 -17.71 0.84
C ARG A 64 -10.98 -17.58 -0.68
N TYR A 65 -10.28 -16.58 -1.20
CA TYR A 65 -10.28 -16.27 -2.63
C TYR A 65 -8.86 -16.17 -3.18
N LYS A 66 -8.70 -16.56 -4.43
CA LYS A 66 -7.56 -16.24 -5.28
C LYS A 66 -7.91 -15.02 -6.13
N PHE A 67 -7.04 -14.02 -6.11
CA PHE A 67 -7.24 -12.78 -6.87
C PHE A 67 -6.36 -12.77 -8.12
N THR A 68 -6.89 -12.30 -9.24
CA THR A 68 -6.19 -12.13 -10.51
C THR A 68 -6.50 -10.77 -11.11
N THR A 69 -5.63 -10.27 -11.99
CA THR A 69 -5.80 -9.00 -12.69
C THR A 69 -5.04 -9.03 -14.01
N ASP A 70 -5.50 -8.25 -14.98
CA ASP A 70 -4.82 -8.05 -16.27
C ASP A 70 -3.73 -6.96 -16.19
N TYR A 71 -3.62 -6.24 -15.06
CA TYR A 71 -2.54 -5.29 -14.85
C TYR A 71 -1.20 -6.02 -14.79
N LYS A 72 -0.22 -5.56 -15.58
CA LYS A 72 1.15 -6.12 -15.61
C LYS A 72 2.08 -5.35 -14.69
N SER A 73 1.79 -4.08 -14.46
CA SER A 73 2.63 -3.14 -13.72
C SER A 73 1.81 -2.01 -13.08
N ILE A 74 2.40 -1.24 -12.18
CA ILE A 74 1.68 -0.11 -11.54
C ILE A 74 1.45 1.04 -12.51
N GLU A 75 2.26 1.11 -13.56
CA GLU A 75 2.17 2.06 -14.67
C GLU A 75 0.89 1.85 -15.50
N ASP A 76 0.33 0.64 -15.49
CA ASP A 76 -0.96 0.33 -16.14
C ASP A 76 -2.15 0.94 -15.38
N ILE A 77 -1.95 1.36 -14.13
CA ILE A 77 -3.00 1.91 -13.27
C ILE A 77 -2.97 3.44 -13.37
N LYS A 78 -3.90 4.00 -14.16
CA LYS A 78 -4.11 5.45 -14.23
C LYS A 78 -4.71 5.96 -12.93
N LEU A 79 -4.02 6.86 -12.25
CA LEU A 79 -4.45 7.41 -10.96
C LEU A 79 -4.94 8.85 -11.13
N LYS A 80 -6.04 9.18 -10.43
CA LYS A 80 -6.53 10.53 -10.27
C LYS A 80 -6.43 10.96 -8.82
N ALA A 81 -5.84 12.13 -8.59
CA ALA A 81 -5.81 12.78 -7.29
C ALA A 81 -7.02 13.72 -7.16
N ASP A 82 -8.08 13.25 -6.50
CA ASP A 82 -9.19 14.09 -6.01
C ASP A 82 -9.00 14.32 -4.48
N LEU A 83 -10.07 14.30 -3.68
CA LEU A 83 -9.96 14.27 -2.22
C LEU A 83 -9.15 13.06 -1.72
N MET A 84 -9.27 11.93 -2.43
CA MET A 84 -8.42 10.74 -2.26
C MET A 84 -7.83 10.34 -3.61
N LEU A 85 -6.68 9.66 -3.55
CA LEU A 85 -6.09 9.02 -4.73
C LEU A 85 -6.93 7.79 -5.09
N LYS A 86 -7.34 7.68 -6.35
CA LYS A 86 -8.11 6.54 -6.85
C LYS A 86 -7.73 6.15 -8.29
N PRO A 87 -7.91 4.88 -8.69
CA PRO A 87 -7.84 4.49 -10.09
C PRO A 87 -8.92 5.18 -10.92
N VAL A 88 -8.58 5.57 -12.15
CA VAL A 88 -9.52 6.17 -13.10
C VAL A 88 -10.50 5.12 -13.64
N ASP A 89 -9.97 3.94 -13.97
CA ASP A 89 -10.72 2.88 -14.67
C ASP A 89 -11.40 1.89 -13.70
N GLY A 90 -11.50 2.24 -12.41
CA GLY A 90 -12.01 1.35 -11.36
C GLY A 90 -10.99 0.33 -10.88
N TYR A 91 -11.46 -0.73 -10.20
CA TYR A 91 -10.62 -1.78 -9.63
C TYR A 91 -10.76 -3.07 -10.45
N ASN A 92 -9.95 -3.21 -11.50
CA ASN A 92 -10.00 -4.36 -12.40
C ASN A 92 -9.30 -5.58 -11.78
N VAL A 93 -9.97 -6.23 -10.84
CA VAL A 93 -9.50 -7.42 -10.12
C VAL A 93 -10.62 -8.46 -10.10
N SER A 94 -10.30 -9.67 -10.49
CA SER A 94 -11.17 -10.84 -10.42
C SER A 94 -10.86 -11.66 -9.16
N ALA A 95 -11.88 -12.32 -8.61
CA ALA A 95 -11.75 -13.15 -7.42
C ALA A 95 -12.48 -14.48 -7.62
N GLU A 96 -11.79 -15.58 -7.40
CA GLU A 96 -12.31 -16.94 -7.49
C GLU A 96 -12.16 -17.64 -6.15
N LEU A 97 -13.07 -18.54 -5.78
CA LEU A 97 -12.93 -19.32 -4.54
C LEU A 97 -11.64 -20.14 -4.59
N ARG A 98 -10.91 -20.14 -3.49
CA ARG A 98 -9.68 -20.91 -3.33
C ARG A 98 -10.04 -22.35 -2.95
N GLU A 99 -9.48 -23.31 -3.67
CA GLU A 99 -9.53 -24.74 -3.34
C GLU A 99 -8.77 -25.06 -2.04
#